data_AF-A0A925XZ97-F1
#
_entry.id   AF-A0A925XZ97-F1
#
_cell.length_a   1.000
_cell.length_b   1.000
_cell.length_c   1.000
_cell.angle_alpha   90.00
_cell.angle_beta   90.00
_cell.angle_gamma   90.00
#
_symmetry.space_group_name_H-M   'P 1'
#
loop_
_entity.id
_entity.type
_entity.pdbx_description
1 polymer ?
#
loop_
_entity_poly.entity_id
_entity_poly.type
_entity_poly.pdbx_seq_one_letter_code
_entity_poly.pdbx_strand_id
1 'polypeptide(L)'
;MSTQEAIDILEHRAAELDAQLHNDVRSMLETWEKKKSAYQGEHFTYSVRGKEIRVDNYSESLSHTRVSKISLPQFKDWGEIVRWCMQENVPGEFPFTAGVYPFKRMNEDPTRMFAGEGGPERTNKRFHYLSKGMPAARLSTAFDSVTLYGEDPDHRPDIYGKIGNAGVSIASLDDAKKLYSGFDLCSPTTSVSMTINGPAPMILAFFMNAAIDQECEKVIHQRSLTADVEKKINDIYAAKGLLRPVYRHGDGTVDLPEGNQGLGLMLLGVTGDQVLPPDVYAECKKRALQNVRGTVQADILKEDQAQNTCIFSTEFALRMMGDVQEYFINEGIRNFYSVSISGYHIAEAGANPITQLAFTLSNGFTYVEYYLSRGMNIDDFAPNLSFFFSNGVDPEYSVIGRV
;
A
#
# COMPACT_ATOMS: atom_id res chain seq x y z
N MET A 1 -12.77 -4.63 66.63
CA MET A 1 -13.33 -4.22 65.33
C MET A 1 -14.51 -5.12 65.03
N SER A 2 -15.70 -4.56 64.88
CA SER A 2 -16.87 -5.32 64.43
C SER A 2 -16.72 -5.66 62.94
N THR A 3 -17.45 -6.67 62.46
CA THR A 3 -17.47 -7.00 61.02
C THR A 3 -17.90 -5.81 60.18
N GLN A 4 -18.84 -4.98 60.67
CA GLN A 4 -19.30 -3.79 59.96
C GLN A 4 -18.20 -2.72 59.86
N GLU A 5 -17.50 -2.45 60.96
CA GLU A 5 -16.37 -1.51 60.96
C GLU A 5 -15.26 -1.93 59.97
N ALA A 6 -15.02 -3.24 59.84
CA ALA A 6 -14.05 -3.76 58.88
C ALA A 6 -14.48 -3.55 57.43
N ILE A 7 -15.77 -3.76 57.13
CA ILE A 7 -16.36 -3.53 55.80
C ILE A 7 -16.27 -2.06 55.44
N ASP A 8 -16.68 -1.16 56.34
CA ASP A 8 -16.67 0.28 56.09
C ASP A 8 -15.24 0.80 55.77
N ILE A 9 -14.21 0.29 56.49
CA ILE A 9 -12.80 0.62 56.21
C ILE A 9 -12.40 0.14 54.82
N LEU A 10 -12.78 -1.09 54.44
CA LEU A 10 -12.43 -1.66 53.13
C LEU A 10 -13.16 -0.95 51.99
N GLU A 11 -14.44 -0.62 52.16
CA GLU A 11 -15.21 0.13 51.17
C GLU A 11 -14.67 1.55 50.99
N HIS A 12 -14.35 2.24 52.09
CA HIS A 12 -13.72 3.55 52.02
C HIS A 12 -12.37 3.47 51.30
N ARG A 13 -11.54 2.48 51.64
CA ARG A 13 -10.25 2.28 50.97
C ARG A 13 -10.40 1.93 49.50
N ALA A 14 -11.41 1.14 49.14
CA ALA A 14 -11.71 0.80 47.75
C ALA A 14 -12.13 2.05 46.96
N ALA A 15 -12.99 2.91 47.52
CA ALA A 15 -13.38 4.16 46.89
C ALA A 15 -12.20 5.14 46.71
N GLU A 16 -11.32 5.25 47.70
CA GLU A 16 -10.09 6.04 47.59
C GLU A 16 -9.17 5.55 46.46
N LEU A 17 -9.03 4.23 46.32
CA LEU A 17 -8.19 3.62 45.27
C LEU A 17 -8.85 3.74 43.89
N ASP A 18 -10.16 3.55 43.80
CA ASP A 18 -10.93 3.71 42.56
C ASP A 18 -10.80 5.16 42.02
N ALA A 19 -10.87 6.15 42.90
CA ALA A 19 -10.68 7.56 42.55
C ALA A 19 -9.26 7.89 42.03
N GLN A 20 -8.28 7.05 42.32
CA GLN A 20 -6.90 7.19 41.83
C GLN A 20 -6.67 6.54 40.46
N LEU A 21 -7.62 5.72 39.96
CA LEU A 21 -7.49 5.08 38.66
C LEU A 21 -7.55 6.11 37.53
N HIS A 22 -6.63 5.98 36.57
CA HIS A 22 -6.73 6.72 35.32
C HIS A 22 -8.01 6.34 34.57
N ASN A 23 -8.63 7.30 33.88
CA ASN A 23 -9.91 7.08 33.17
C ASN A 23 -9.85 5.92 32.18
N ASP A 24 -8.73 5.75 31.47
CA ASP A 24 -8.56 4.63 30.53
C ASP A 24 -8.55 3.28 31.24
N VAL A 25 -7.91 3.19 32.41
CA VAL A 25 -7.85 1.95 33.21
C VAL A 25 -9.25 1.61 33.72
N ARG A 26 -9.98 2.61 34.23
CA ARG A 26 -11.38 2.46 34.64
C ARG A 26 -12.24 1.95 33.48
N SER A 27 -12.14 2.58 32.31
CA SER A 27 -12.87 2.18 31.11
C SER A 27 -12.53 0.74 30.67
N MET A 28 -11.26 0.33 30.73
CA MET A 28 -10.85 -1.05 30.41
C MET A 28 -11.53 -2.07 31.32
N LEU A 29 -11.55 -1.81 32.63
CA LEU A 29 -12.17 -2.70 33.61
C LEU A 29 -13.69 -2.74 33.47
N GLU A 30 -14.34 -1.59 33.35
CA GLU A 30 -15.80 -1.49 33.21
C GLU A 30 -16.32 -2.14 31.93
N THR A 31 -15.54 -2.09 30.83
CA THR A 31 -15.96 -2.62 29.53
C THR A 31 -15.48 -4.06 29.27
N TRP A 32 -14.64 -4.64 30.13
CA TRP A 32 -14.03 -5.96 29.92
C TRP A 32 -15.06 -7.09 29.70
N GLU A 33 -16.11 -7.16 30.54
CA GLU A 33 -17.14 -8.20 30.42
C GLU A 33 -17.95 -8.07 29.12
N LYS A 34 -18.22 -6.82 28.70
CA LYS A 34 -18.87 -6.53 27.42
C LYS A 34 -17.97 -6.97 26.25
N LYS A 35 -16.67 -6.66 26.32
CA LYS A 35 -15.68 -7.08 25.31
C LYS A 35 -15.62 -8.61 25.23
N LYS A 36 -15.55 -9.31 26.36
CA LYS A 36 -15.58 -10.78 26.40
C LYS A 36 -16.82 -11.36 25.73
N SER A 37 -17.98 -10.81 26.08
CA SER A 37 -19.25 -11.26 25.53
C SER A 37 -19.33 -11.03 24.01
N ALA A 38 -18.77 -9.93 23.48
CA ALA A 38 -18.74 -9.64 22.06
C ALA A 38 -17.91 -10.68 21.26
N TYR A 39 -16.77 -11.13 21.79
CA TYR A 39 -15.92 -12.15 21.15
C TYR A 39 -16.37 -13.59 21.43
N GLN A 40 -17.21 -13.81 22.45
CA GLN A 40 -17.81 -15.12 22.77
C GLN A 40 -19.16 -15.36 22.08
N GLY A 41 -19.80 -14.31 21.57
CA GLY A 41 -21.03 -14.43 20.78
C GLY A 41 -20.81 -15.10 19.43
N GLU A 42 -21.88 -15.49 18.74
CA GLU A 42 -21.81 -16.12 17.40
C GLU A 42 -21.11 -15.23 16.36
N HIS A 43 -21.36 -13.93 16.43
CA HIS A 43 -20.84 -12.94 15.49
C HIS A 43 -20.33 -11.70 16.21
N PHE A 44 -19.29 -11.09 15.62
CA PHE A 44 -18.82 -9.77 15.97
C PHE A 44 -19.18 -8.78 14.87
N THR A 45 -19.56 -7.56 15.28
CA THR A 45 -19.98 -6.51 14.36
C THR A 45 -19.17 -5.26 14.61
N TYR A 46 -18.60 -4.67 13.56
CA TYR A 46 -17.84 -3.43 13.62
C TYR A 46 -18.10 -2.56 12.39
N SER A 47 -17.81 -1.25 12.49
CA SER A 47 -18.02 -0.31 11.40
C SER A 47 -16.71 0.05 10.72
N VAL A 48 -16.69 0.03 9.39
CA VAL A 48 -15.58 0.52 8.58
C VAL A 48 -16.12 1.56 7.60
N ARG A 49 -15.65 2.81 7.74
CA ARG A 49 -16.09 3.93 6.89
C ARG A 49 -17.63 4.04 6.81
N GLY A 50 -18.32 3.85 7.94
CA GLY A 50 -19.77 3.92 8.05
C GLY A 50 -20.55 2.67 7.58
N LYS A 51 -19.85 1.62 7.12
CA LYS A 51 -20.47 0.34 6.75
C LYS A 51 -20.32 -0.66 7.89
N GLU A 52 -21.44 -1.26 8.28
CA GLU A 52 -21.45 -2.34 9.26
C GLU A 52 -20.92 -3.63 8.62
N ILE A 53 -19.94 -4.25 9.27
CA ILE A 53 -19.33 -5.52 8.88
C ILE A 53 -19.61 -6.51 9.99
N ARG A 54 -20.28 -7.61 9.64
CA ARG A 54 -20.55 -8.74 10.52
C ARG A 54 -19.63 -9.90 10.16
N VAL A 55 -18.98 -10.48 11.16
CA VAL A 55 -18.04 -11.59 11.01
C VAL A 55 -18.37 -12.69 12.02
N ASP A 56 -18.30 -13.95 11.59
CA ASP A 56 -18.44 -15.09 12.50
C ASP A 56 -17.23 -15.17 13.43
N ASN A 57 -17.44 -15.31 14.73
CA ASN A 57 -16.35 -15.42 15.69
C ASN A 57 -15.64 -16.79 15.66
N TYR A 58 -16.26 -17.77 15.01
CA TYR A 58 -15.81 -19.14 15.02
C TYR A 58 -15.66 -19.69 13.60
N SER A 59 -14.77 -20.67 13.45
CA SER A 59 -14.74 -21.60 12.33
C SER A 59 -14.92 -23.01 12.86
N GLU A 60 -15.76 -23.82 12.22
CA GLU A 60 -15.96 -25.22 12.60
C GLU A 60 -14.94 -26.12 11.88
N SER A 61 -14.23 -26.95 12.64
CA SER A 61 -13.30 -27.94 12.09
C SER A 61 -14.03 -29.16 11.52
N LEU A 62 -13.32 -30.02 10.78
CA LEU A 62 -13.86 -31.32 10.33
C LEU A 62 -14.31 -32.24 11.48
N SER A 63 -13.85 -31.99 12.71
CA SER A 63 -14.25 -32.71 13.92
C SER A 63 -15.35 -31.99 14.70
N HIS A 64 -16.03 -31.02 14.09
CA HIS A 64 -17.09 -30.21 14.70
C HIS A 64 -16.64 -29.35 15.91
N THR A 65 -15.33 -29.16 16.06
CA THR A 65 -14.80 -28.26 17.09
C THR A 65 -14.92 -26.82 16.61
N ARG A 66 -15.57 -25.97 17.41
CA ARG A 66 -15.63 -24.54 17.16
C ARG A 66 -14.32 -23.89 17.57
N VAL A 67 -13.52 -23.51 16.59
CA VAL A 67 -12.26 -22.80 16.79
C VAL A 67 -12.53 -21.30 16.78
N SER A 68 -12.26 -20.63 17.89
CA SER A 68 -12.41 -19.17 17.99
C SER A 68 -11.38 -18.48 17.10
N LYS A 69 -11.80 -17.48 16.33
CA LYS A 69 -10.88 -16.64 15.54
C LYS A 69 -10.00 -15.77 16.44
N ILE A 70 -10.58 -15.25 17.53
CA ILE A 70 -9.91 -14.48 18.58
C ILE A 70 -10.22 -15.14 19.92
N SER A 71 -9.18 -15.50 20.67
CA SER A 71 -9.29 -16.11 21.99
C SER A 71 -8.85 -15.11 23.05
N LEU A 72 -9.73 -14.84 24.02
CA LEU A 72 -9.46 -13.92 25.12
C LEU A 72 -8.88 -14.64 26.34
N PRO A 73 -8.04 -13.97 27.15
CA PRO A 73 -7.54 -14.54 28.39
C PRO A 73 -8.66 -14.75 29.42
N GLN A 74 -8.47 -15.74 30.29
CA GLN A 74 -9.40 -16.06 31.38
C GLN A 74 -8.98 -15.43 32.72
N PHE A 75 -8.36 -14.25 32.67
CA PHE A 75 -7.90 -13.54 33.86
C PHE A 75 -9.06 -13.13 34.77
N LYS A 76 -8.85 -13.26 36.08
CA LYS A 76 -9.76 -12.77 37.13
C LYS A 76 -9.21 -11.53 37.83
N ASP A 77 -7.88 -11.42 37.89
CA ASP A 77 -7.21 -10.27 38.47
C ASP A 77 -7.33 -9.04 37.56
N TRP A 78 -7.73 -7.91 38.15
CA TRP A 78 -7.89 -6.64 37.42
C TRP A 78 -6.56 -6.10 36.91
N GLY A 79 -5.47 -6.33 37.64
CA GLY A 79 -4.12 -5.94 37.22
C GLY A 79 -3.69 -6.67 35.95
N GLU A 80 -3.91 -7.98 35.86
CA GLU A 80 -3.61 -8.77 34.65
C GLU A 80 -4.48 -8.35 33.45
N ILE A 81 -5.76 -8.05 33.67
CA ILE A 81 -6.65 -7.55 32.60
C ILE A 81 -6.11 -6.23 32.04
N VAL A 82 -5.80 -5.28 32.91
CA VAL A 82 -5.28 -3.96 32.50
C VAL A 82 -3.92 -4.11 31.82
N ARG A 83 -3.01 -4.90 32.39
CA ARG A 83 -1.69 -5.15 31.79
C ARG A 83 -1.82 -5.71 30.37
N TRP A 84 -2.67 -6.72 30.19
CA TRP A 84 -2.90 -7.32 28.88
C TRP A 84 -3.54 -6.32 27.90
N CYS A 85 -4.56 -5.57 28.31
CA CYS A 85 -5.17 -4.53 27.47
C CYS A 85 -4.18 -3.42 27.08
N MET A 86 -3.19 -3.10 27.91
CA MET A 86 -2.19 -2.08 27.60
C MET A 86 -1.02 -2.58 26.76
N GLN A 87 -0.72 -3.88 26.75
CA GLN A 87 0.47 -4.45 26.09
C GLN A 87 0.12 -5.27 24.83
N GLU A 88 -0.94 -6.07 24.88
CA GLU A 88 -1.22 -7.11 23.89
C GLU A 88 -2.72 -7.25 23.59
N ASN A 89 -3.46 -6.14 23.61
CA ASN A 89 -4.91 -6.11 23.42
C ASN A 89 -5.38 -6.88 22.15
N VAL A 90 -6.70 -7.06 22.03
CA VAL A 90 -7.30 -7.64 20.82
C VAL A 90 -6.85 -6.91 19.54
N PRO A 91 -6.78 -7.61 18.39
CA PRO A 91 -6.52 -6.95 17.12
C PRO A 91 -7.52 -5.82 16.86
N GLY A 92 -7.06 -4.73 16.23
CA GLY A 92 -7.87 -3.55 15.95
C GLY A 92 -8.04 -2.57 17.12
N GLU A 93 -7.41 -2.83 18.27
CA GLU A 93 -7.38 -1.91 19.40
C GLU A 93 -5.94 -1.61 19.84
N PHE A 94 -5.70 -0.40 20.33
CA PHE A 94 -4.40 0.01 20.86
C PHE A 94 -3.89 -0.98 21.94
N PRO A 95 -2.59 -1.33 21.97
CA PRO A 95 -1.49 -0.82 21.11
C PRO A 95 -1.31 -1.57 19.79
N PHE A 96 -2.31 -2.32 19.32
CA PHE A 96 -2.34 -3.04 18.04
C PHE A 96 -1.32 -4.17 17.90
N THR A 97 -0.75 -4.66 19.01
CA THR A 97 0.24 -5.75 19.04
C THR A 97 -0.22 -7.03 18.33
N ALA A 98 -1.52 -7.32 18.37
CA ALA A 98 -2.11 -8.51 17.72
C ALA A 98 -2.62 -8.24 16.29
N GLY A 99 -2.42 -7.02 15.77
CA GLY A 99 -2.81 -6.58 14.44
C GLY A 99 -3.64 -5.30 14.45
N VAL A 100 -3.55 -4.51 13.38
CA VAL A 100 -4.22 -3.19 13.24
C VAL A 100 -5.70 -3.27 12.88
N TYR A 101 -6.21 -4.44 12.49
CA TYR A 101 -7.61 -4.65 12.14
C TYR A 101 -8.29 -5.66 13.08
N PRO A 102 -9.58 -5.48 13.42
CA PRO A 102 -10.29 -6.41 14.30
C PRO A 102 -10.30 -7.87 13.82
N PHE A 103 -10.39 -8.07 12.50
CA PHE A 103 -10.36 -9.38 11.86
C PHE A 103 -9.60 -9.30 10.54
N LYS A 104 -9.02 -10.42 10.11
CA LYS A 104 -8.45 -10.57 8.76
C LYS A 104 -9.54 -10.40 7.71
N ARG A 105 -9.18 -9.86 6.54
CA ARG A 105 -10.11 -9.76 5.40
C ARG A 105 -10.47 -11.17 4.91
N MET A 106 -11.76 -11.40 4.65
CA MET A 106 -12.27 -12.70 4.19
C MET A 106 -12.14 -12.92 2.68
N ASN A 107 -12.11 -11.83 1.89
CA ASN A 107 -12.26 -11.88 0.43
C ASN A 107 -11.01 -11.41 -0.34
N GLU A 108 -9.93 -11.10 0.36
CA GLU A 108 -8.70 -10.60 -0.24
C GLU A 108 -7.51 -11.23 0.49
N ASP A 109 -6.98 -12.30 -0.09
CA ASP A 109 -5.74 -12.90 0.40
C ASP A 109 -4.60 -11.87 0.32
N PRO A 110 -3.65 -11.90 1.27
CA PRO A 110 -2.56 -10.94 1.30
C PRO A 110 -1.58 -11.13 0.12
N THR A 111 -1.67 -12.25 -0.60
CA THR A 111 -0.83 -12.61 -1.73
C THR A 111 -0.67 -11.45 -2.70
N ARG A 112 0.59 -11.07 -2.91
CA ARG A 112 0.99 -10.05 -3.87
C ARG A 112 2.18 -10.59 -4.63
N MET A 113 2.01 -10.86 -5.93
CA MET A 113 3.03 -11.54 -6.71
C MET A 113 4.00 -10.53 -7.32
N PHE A 114 5.29 -10.68 -6.99
CA PHE A 114 6.38 -9.88 -7.54
C PHE A 114 6.72 -10.34 -8.97
N ALA A 115 6.64 -9.43 -9.94
CA ALA A 115 6.93 -9.73 -11.33
C ALA A 115 7.50 -8.51 -12.09
N GLY A 116 8.40 -8.80 -13.02
CA GLY A 116 9.00 -7.84 -13.93
C GLY A 116 10.08 -8.54 -14.74
N GLU A 117 9.92 -8.58 -16.06
CA GLU A 117 10.90 -9.17 -16.97
C GLU A 117 10.67 -8.63 -18.40
N GLY A 118 11.74 -8.19 -19.05
CA GLY A 118 11.71 -7.70 -20.42
C GLY A 118 10.99 -6.36 -20.56
N GLY A 119 10.24 -6.19 -21.65
CA GLY A 119 9.44 -4.99 -21.91
C GLY A 119 8.09 -4.98 -21.16
N PRO A 120 7.37 -3.84 -21.18
CA PRO A 120 6.12 -3.67 -20.48
C PRO A 120 5.04 -4.67 -20.92
N GLU A 121 4.98 -5.05 -22.21
CA GLU A 121 4.00 -6.01 -22.74
C GLU A 121 4.21 -7.43 -22.18
N ARG A 122 5.47 -7.87 -22.05
CA ARG A 122 5.80 -9.19 -21.47
C ARG A 122 5.43 -9.24 -19.99
N THR A 123 5.72 -8.18 -19.26
CA THR A 123 5.37 -8.08 -17.84
C THR A 123 3.86 -7.92 -17.64
N ASN A 124 3.16 -7.16 -18.49
CA ASN A 124 1.70 -7.07 -18.49
C ASN A 124 1.06 -8.45 -18.68
N LYS A 125 1.52 -9.23 -19.67
CA LYS A 125 1.07 -10.62 -19.88
C LYS A 125 1.30 -11.49 -18.64
N ARG A 126 2.42 -11.33 -17.94
CA ARG A 126 2.68 -12.04 -16.68
C ARG A 126 1.73 -11.61 -15.57
N PHE A 127 1.42 -10.32 -15.44
CA PHE A 127 0.45 -9.85 -14.45
C PHE A 127 -0.94 -10.45 -14.70
N HIS A 128 -1.44 -10.43 -15.94
CA HIS A 128 -2.74 -11.03 -16.29
C HIS A 128 -2.78 -12.52 -15.99
N TYR A 129 -1.70 -13.25 -16.27
CA TYR A 129 -1.57 -14.65 -15.92
C TYR A 129 -1.63 -14.89 -14.40
N LEU A 130 -0.89 -14.10 -13.61
CA LEU A 130 -0.81 -14.27 -12.15
C LEU A 130 -2.09 -13.85 -11.42
N SER A 131 -2.84 -12.89 -11.96
CA SER A 131 -4.11 -12.43 -11.38
C SER A 131 -5.33 -13.23 -11.85
N LYS A 132 -5.15 -14.21 -12.76
CA LYS A 132 -6.26 -14.93 -13.38
C LYS A 132 -7.10 -15.67 -12.32
N GLY A 133 -8.41 -15.41 -12.33
CA GLY A 133 -9.36 -16.05 -11.41
C GLY A 133 -9.33 -15.50 -9.97
N MET A 134 -8.50 -14.51 -9.68
CA MET A 134 -8.47 -13.87 -8.37
C MET A 134 -9.52 -12.74 -8.29
N PRO A 135 -10.23 -12.58 -7.16
CA PRO A 135 -11.24 -11.53 -7.00
C PRO A 135 -10.64 -10.12 -6.91
N ALA A 136 -9.34 -10.01 -6.62
CA ALA A 136 -8.60 -8.76 -6.54
C ALA A 136 -7.23 -8.88 -7.23
N ALA A 137 -6.86 -7.85 -7.99
CA ALA A 137 -5.56 -7.75 -8.65
C ALA A 137 -4.56 -6.99 -7.75
N ARG A 138 -3.66 -7.73 -7.11
CA ARG A 138 -2.61 -7.18 -6.24
C ARG A 138 -1.24 -7.35 -6.92
N LEU A 139 -0.86 -6.36 -7.73
CA LEU A 139 0.34 -6.41 -8.56
C LEU A 139 1.56 -5.93 -7.76
N SER A 140 2.74 -6.49 -8.02
CA SER A 140 3.99 -5.92 -7.54
C SER A 140 5.04 -5.91 -8.64
N THR A 141 5.50 -4.72 -9.00
CA THR A 141 6.38 -4.47 -10.14
C THR A 141 7.85 -4.44 -9.71
N ALA A 142 8.65 -5.25 -10.40
CA ALA A 142 10.11 -5.20 -10.36
C ALA A 142 10.62 -4.44 -11.60
N PHE A 143 11.48 -3.45 -11.42
CA PHE A 143 12.09 -2.70 -12.52
C PHE A 143 13.51 -3.19 -12.80
N ASP A 144 13.94 -3.11 -14.05
CA ASP A 144 15.29 -3.49 -14.44
C ASP A 144 16.33 -2.52 -13.89
N SER A 145 17.61 -2.90 -13.92
CA SER A 145 18.66 -2.04 -13.36
C SER A 145 18.81 -0.70 -14.08
N VAL A 146 18.43 -0.60 -15.36
CA VAL A 146 18.50 0.67 -16.12
C VAL A 146 17.45 1.65 -15.56
N THR A 147 16.20 1.20 -15.43
CA THR A 147 15.10 1.97 -14.83
C THR A 147 15.37 2.28 -13.37
N LEU A 148 15.91 1.33 -12.59
CA LEU A 148 16.22 1.54 -11.16
C LEU A 148 17.21 2.69 -10.92
N TYR A 149 18.06 2.99 -11.91
CA TYR A 149 19.04 4.06 -11.86
C TYR A 149 18.61 5.33 -12.63
N GLY A 150 17.36 5.37 -13.12
CA GLY A 150 16.81 6.57 -13.78
C GLY A 150 17.42 6.87 -15.15
N GLU A 151 17.96 5.84 -15.82
CA GLU A 151 18.56 5.97 -17.15
C GLU A 151 17.57 5.48 -18.23
N ASP A 152 17.73 6.01 -19.44
CA ASP A 152 17.03 5.52 -20.62
C ASP A 152 17.75 4.30 -21.23
N PRO A 153 17.04 3.37 -21.90
CA PRO A 153 17.66 2.28 -22.64
C PRO A 153 18.51 2.82 -23.80
N ASP A 154 19.73 2.31 -23.95
CA ASP A 154 20.70 2.72 -24.96
C ASP A 154 21.39 1.50 -25.59
N HIS A 155 21.86 1.64 -26.83
CA HIS A 155 22.73 0.67 -27.51
C HIS A 155 24.14 0.58 -26.90
N ARG A 156 24.54 1.52 -26.05
CA ARG A 156 25.81 1.48 -25.33
C ARG A 156 25.91 0.15 -24.55
N PRO A 157 26.99 -0.66 -24.72
CA PRO A 157 27.02 -2.04 -24.22
C PRO A 157 26.83 -2.21 -22.70
N ASP A 158 27.24 -1.23 -21.90
CA ASP A 158 27.07 -1.18 -20.45
C ASP A 158 25.61 -1.00 -20.00
N ILE A 159 24.76 -0.44 -20.87
CA ILE A 159 23.31 -0.31 -20.69
C ILE A 159 22.60 -1.46 -21.40
N TYR A 160 22.89 -1.67 -22.69
CA TYR A 160 22.16 -2.60 -23.56
C TYR A 160 22.05 -4.02 -22.97
N GLY A 161 23.15 -4.53 -22.38
CA GLY A 161 23.18 -5.87 -21.77
C GLY A 161 22.34 -6.01 -20.49
N LYS A 162 21.76 -4.92 -19.99
CA LYS A 162 20.98 -4.88 -18.74
C LYS A 162 19.49 -4.60 -18.96
N ILE A 163 19.11 -4.11 -20.14
CA ILE A 163 17.73 -3.72 -20.46
C ILE A 163 16.80 -4.93 -20.31
N GLY A 164 15.77 -4.80 -19.46
CA GLY A 164 14.76 -5.83 -19.21
C GLY A 164 15.26 -7.06 -18.45
N ASN A 165 16.51 -7.04 -17.97
CA ASN A 165 17.06 -8.10 -17.12
C ASN A 165 16.77 -7.79 -15.65
N ALA A 166 16.42 -8.83 -14.88
CA ALA A 166 16.04 -8.74 -13.45
C ALA A 166 14.85 -7.81 -13.13
N GLY A 167 14.12 -7.34 -14.15
CA GLY A 167 12.95 -6.48 -13.99
C GLY A 167 12.42 -6.01 -15.34
N VAL A 168 11.35 -5.23 -15.30
CA VAL A 168 10.77 -4.59 -16.50
C VAL A 168 11.48 -3.28 -16.83
N SER A 169 11.78 -3.06 -18.11
CA SER A 169 12.34 -1.80 -18.62
C SER A 169 11.22 -0.79 -18.85
N ILE A 170 11.21 0.33 -18.11
CA ILE A 170 10.22 1.41 -18.22
C ILE A 170 10.95 2.74 -18.36
N ALA A 171 10.92 3.33 -19.55
CA ALA A 171 11.59 4.61 -19.84
C ALA A 171 10.60 5.76 -20.07
N SER A 172 9.34 5.43 -20.36
CA SER A 172 8.33 6.40 -20.74
C SER A 172 6.97 6.17 -20.07
N LEU A 173 6.12 7.20 -20.11
CA LEU A 173 4.73 7.10 -19.71
C LEU A 173 3.97 6.02 -20.52
N ASP A 174 4.26 5.89 -21.81
CA ASP A 174 3.61 4.87 -22.65
C ASP A 174 3.99 3.45 -22.22
N ASP A 175 5.22 3.25 -21.73
CA ASP A 175 5.63 1.96 -21.15
C ASP A 175 4.82 1.65 -19.88
N ALA A 176 4.60 2.65 -19.01
CA ALA A 176 3.75 2.48 -17.83
C ALA A 176 2.28 2.19 -18.21
N LYS A 177 1.74 2.85 -19.24
CA LYS A 177 0.40 2.57 -19.78
C LYS A 177 0.28 1.14 -20.28
N LYS A 178 1.25 0.67 -21.07
CA LYS A 178 1.29 -0.72 -21.55
C LYS A 178 1.41 -1.71 -20.40
N LEU A 179 2.30 -1.44 -19.45
CA LEU A 179 2.56 -2.29 -18.29
C LEU A 179 1.29 -2.58 -17.48
N TYR A 180 0.45 -1.56 -17.27
CA TYR A 180 -0.76 -1.66 -16.46
C TYR A 180 -2.06 -1.74 -17.28
N SER A 181 -1.96 -1.86 -18.61
CA SER A 181 -3.14 -1.98 -19.48
C SER A 181 -4.01 -3.20 -19.12
N GLY A 182 -5.33 -3.02 -19.22
CA GLY A 182 -6.33 -4.02 -18.84
C GLY A 182 -6.57 -4.15 -17.33
N PHE A 183 -5.77 -3.49 -16.48
CA PHE A 183 -6.04 -3.36 -15.04
C PHE A 183 -6.60 -1.98 -14.75
N ASP A 184 -7.83 -1.91 -14.22
CA ASP A 184 -8.39 -0.64 -13.76
C ASP A 184 -7.67 -0.18 -12.48
N LEU A 185 -6.76 0.80 -12.61
CA LEU A 185 -5.93 1.31 -11.53
C LEU A 185 -6.71 2.06 -10.44
N CYS A 186 -7.94 2.51 -10.75
CA CYS A 186 -8.84 3.19 -9.81
C CYS A 186 -9.90 2.25 -9.22
N SER A 187 -9.91 0.97 -9.61
CA SER A 187 -10.83 -0.02 -9.05
C SER A 187 -10.51 -0.30 -7.57
N PRO A 188 -11.52 -0.46 -6.71
CA PRO A 188 -11.33 -0.87 -5.32
C PRO A 188 -10.80 -2.31 -5.16
N THR A 189 -10.74 -3.10 -6.23
CA THR A 189 -10.17 -4.46 -6.21
C THR A 189 -8.80 -4.54 -6.89
N THR A 190 -8.23 -3.42 -7.32
CA THR A 190 -6.90 -3.36 -7.91
C THR A 190 -5.96 -2.56 -7.00
N SER A 191 -4.73 -3.03 -6.81
CA SER A 191 -3.68 -2.25 -6.15
C SER A 191 -2.30 -2.62 -6.67
N VAL A 192 -1.47 -1.62 -6.94
CA VAL A 192 -0.14 -1.82 -7.53
C VAL A 192 0.95 -1.40 -6.55
N SER A 193 1.90 -2.29 -6.30
CA SER A 193 3.14 -1.96 -5.57
C SER A 193 4.28 -1.82 -6.57
N MET A 194 5.11 -0.78 -6.42
CA MET A 194 6.24 -0.50 -7.30
C MET A 194 7.53 -0.42 -6.48
N THR A 195 8.45 -1.36 -6.69
CA THR A 195 9.74 -1.41 -5.99
C THR A 195 10.76 -0.55 -6.74
N ILE A 196 10.73 0.76 -6.46
CA ILE A 196 11.59 1.79 -7.06
C ILE A 196 11.99 2.79 -5.98
N ASN A 197 13.23 3.30 -6.02
CA ASN A 197 13.77 4.20 -4.99
C ASN A 197 14.34 5.50 -5.58
N GLY A 198 15.55 5.48 -6.18
CA GLY A 198 16.20 6.68 -6.72
C GLY A 198 15.31 7.56 -7.61
N PRO A 199 14.77 7.02 -8.72
CA PRO A 199 13.85 7.75 -9.60
C PRO A 199 12.37 7.53 -9.24
N ALA A 200 12.06 7.19 -7.98
CA ALA A 200 10.69 6.90 -7.56
C ALA A 200 9.69 8.03 -7.85
N PRO A 201 10.01 9.34 -7.66
CA PRO A 201 9.10 10.42 -8.04
C PRO A 201 8.73 10.42 -9.53
N MET A 202 9.66 10.09 -10.42
CA MET A 202 9.44 10.04 -11.87
C MET A 202 8.55 8.87 -12.25
N ILE A 203 8.84 7.67 -11.74
CA ILE A 203 8.02 6.46 -12.00
C ILE A 203 6.62 6.61 -11.39
N LEU A 204 6.51 7.24 -10.21
CA LEU A 204 5.23 7.57 -9.60
C LEU A 204 4.44 8.54 -10.50
N ALA A 205 5.08 9.55 -11.08
CA ALA A 205 4.43 10.45 -12.02
C ALA A 205 3.92 9.72 -13.28
N PHE A 206 4.69 8.77 -13.82
CA PHE A 206 4.22 7.91 -14.92
C PHE A 206 3.01 7.09 -14.52
N PHE A 207 3.05 6.44 -13.35
CA PHE A 207 1.94 5.65 -12.84
C PHE A 207 0.66 6.48 -12.62
N MET A 208 0.79 7.65 -12.00
CA MET A 208 -0.34 8.55 -11.77
C MET A 208 -0.95 9.02 -13.10
N ASN A 209 -0.12 9.39 -14.08
CA ASN A 209 -0.62 9.76 -15.41
C ASN A 209 -1.27 8.59 -16.16
N ALA A 210 -0.76 7.36 -16.02
CA ALA A 210 -1.40 6.18 -16.58
C ALA A 210 -2.80 5.96 -15.97
N ALA A 211 -2.96 6.15 -14.65
CA ALA A 211 -4.27 6.07 -13.99
C ALA A 211 -5.22 7.22 -14.43
N ILE A 212 -4.71 8.44 -14.59
CA ILE A 212 -5.47 9.59 -15.09
C ILE A 212 -5.95 9.33 -16.52
N ASP A 213 -5.08 8.80 -17.38
CA ASP A 213 -5.41 8.52 -18.77
C ASP A 213 -6.41 7.35 -18.91
N GLN A 214 -6.40 6.37 -17.99
CA GLN A 214 -7.47 5.36 -17.92
C GLN A 214 -8.83 5.99 -17.56
N GLU A 215 -8.90 6.94 -16.63
CA GLU A 215 -10.15 7.65 -16.34
C GLU A 215 -10.60 8.54 -17.52
N CYS A 216 -9.65 9.16 -18.22
CA CYS A 216 -9.93 9.89 -19.45
C CYS A 216 -10.52 8.97 -20.52
N GLU A 217 -9.93 7.79 -20.75
CA GLU A 217 -10.42 6.78 -21.69
C GLU A 217 -11.85 6.33 -21.35
N LYS A 218 -12.15 6.06 -20.07
CA LYS A 218 -13.51 5.73 -19.61
C LYS A 218 -14.49 6.85 -19.94
N VAL A 219 -14.13 8.12 -19.70
CA VAL A 219 -14.99 9.27 -20.01
C VAL A 219 -15.18 9.45 -21.52
N ILE A 220 -14.13 9.25 -22.32
CA ILE A 220 -14.20 9.30 -23.78
C ILE A 220 -15.22 8.30 -24.30
N HIS A 221 -15.19 7.06 -23.80
CA HIS A 221 -16.18 6.04 -24.17
C HIS A 221 -17.58 6.37 -23.67
N GLN A 222 -17.74 6.79 -22.40
CA GLN A 222 -19.03 7.15 -21.81
C GLN A 222 -19.72 8.30 -22.57
N ARG A 223 -18.94 9.28 -23.04
CA ARG A 223 -19.43 10.44 -23.81
C ARG A 223 -19.43 10.21 -25.32
N SER A 224 -19.08 9.01 -25.79
CA SER A 224 -19.01 8.67 -27.22
C SER A 224 -18.10 9.59 -28.04
N LEU A 225 -17.00 10.07 -27.45
CA LEU A 225 -16.03 10.99 -28.07
C LEU A 225 -14.91 10.27 -28.84
N THR A 226 -15.00 8.95 -29.00
CA THR A 226 -13.91 8.12 -29.54
C THR A 226 -13.45 8.57 -30.92
N ALA A 227 -14.37 8.85 -31.85
CA ALA A 227 -14.01 9.27 -33.20
C ALA A 227 -13.29 10.63 -33.24
N ASP A 228 -13.73 11.58 -32.42
CA ASP A 228 -13.12 12.92 -32.34
C ASP A 228 -11.73 12.86 -31.73
N VAL A 229 -11.56 12.06 -30.66
CA VAL A 229 -10.26 11.85 -30.03
C VAL A 229 -9.30 11.13 -30.97
N GLU A 230 -9.74 10.06 -31.63
CA GLU A 230 -8.93 9.34 -32.63
C GLU A 230 -8.47 10.27 -33.75
N LYS A 231 -9.36 11.13 -34.25
CA LYS A 231 -8.99 12.16 -35.23
C LYS A 231 -7.91 13.10 -34.68
N LYS A 232 -8.07 13.64 -33.47
CA LYS A 232 -7.07 14.53 -32.85
C LYS A 232 -5.71 13.85 -32.69
N ILE A 233 -5.67 12.60 -32.25
CA ILE A 233 -4.42 11.86 -32.09
C ILE A 233 -3.75 11.66 -33.46
N ASN A 234 -4.52 11.28 -34.48
CA ASN A 234 -4.01 11.12 -35.84
C ASN A 234 -3.45 12.44 -36.40
N ASP A 235 -4.13 13.57 -36.16
CA ASP A 235 -3.66 14.90 -36.57
C ASP A 235 -2.33 15.26 -35.85
N ILE A 236 -2.20 14.96 -34.55
CA ILE A 236 -0.96 15.16 -33.77
C ILE A 236 0.20 14.36 -34.36
N TYR A 237 -0.02 13.08 -34.67
CA TYR A 237 1.03 12.21 -35.19
C TYR A 237 1.38 12.49 -36.66
N ALA A 238 0.39 12.86 -37.48
CA ALA A 238 0.61 13.34 -38.84
C ALA A 238 1.48 14.61 -38.84
N ALA A 239 1.21 15.57 -37.94
CA ALA A 239 2.02 16.77 -37.81
C ALA A 239 3.47 16.48 -37.35
N LYS A 240 3.68 15.43 -36.53
CA LYS A 240 5.01 14.99 -36.10
C LYS A 240 5.76 14.17 -37.17
N GLY A 241 5.06 13.66 -38.20
CA GLY A 241 5.64 12.71 -39.17
C GLY A 241 6.06 11.38 -38.54
N LEU A 242 5.43 10.99 -37.42
CA LEU A 242 5.74 9.77 -36.67
C LEU A 242 4.54 8.80 -36.68
N LEU A 243 4.83 7.52 -36.46
CA LEU A 243 3.80 6.51 -36.25
C LEU A 243 3.28 6.56 -34.80
N ARG A 244 1.99 6.27 -34.60
CA ARG A 244 1.43 6.09 -33.27
C ARG A 244 2.09 4.92 -32.55
N PRO A 245 2.41 5.05 -31.26
CA PRO A 245 2.78 3.93 -30.41
C PRO A 245 1.61 2.94 -30.33
N VAL A 246 1.95 1.66 -30.29
CA VAL A 246 1.00 0.56 -30.15
C VAL A 246 1.51 -0.42 -29.10
N TYR A 247 0.59 -1.19 -28.53
CA TYR A 247 0.95 -2.36 -27.73
C TYR A 247 1.54 -3.42 -28.65
N ARG A 248 2.83 -3.75 -28.49
CA ARG A 248 3.53 -4.68 -29.38
C ARG A 248 4.51 -5.56 -28.60
N HIS A 249 4.39 -6.86 -28.76
CA HIS A 249 5.32 -7.82 -28.17
C HIS A 249 6.67 -7.82 -28.88
N GLY A 250 7.70 -8.37 -28.24
CA GLY A 250 9.06 -8.43 -28.78
C GLY A 250 9.20 -9.28 -30.06
N ASP A 251 8.25 -10.18 -30.33
CA ASP A 251 8.15 -10.96 -31.58
C ASP A 251 7.35 -10.24 -32.68
N GLY A 252 6.86 -9.03 -32.40
CA GLY A 252 6.10 -8.19 -33.32
C GLY A 252 4.58 -8.42 -33.31
N THR A 253 4.06 -9.35 -32.50
CA THR A 253 2.61 -9.53 -32.39
C THR A 253 1.96 -8.40 -31.58
N VAL A 254 0.66 -8.22 -31.74
CA VAL A 254 -0.14 -7.14 -31.10
C VAL A 254 -1.34 -7.70 -30.32
N ASP A 255 -1.36 -9.01 -30.09
CA ASP A 255 -2.41 -9.67 -29.32
C ASP A 255 -2.39 -9.22 -27.86
N LEU A 256 -3.56 -8.93 -27.29
CA LEU A 256 -3.67 -8.65 -25.87
C LEU A 256 -3.69 -9.97 -25.09
N PRO A 257 -3.08 -10.02 -23.89
CA PRO A 257 -3.14 -11.20 -23.05
C PRO A 257 -4.59 -11.49 -22.62
N GLU A 258 -4.88 -12.75 -22.31
CA GLU A 258 -6.20 -13.16 -21.84
C GLU A 258 -6.65 -12.33 -20.63
N GLY A 259 -7.86 -11.77 -20.69
CA GLY A 259 -8.41 -10.89 -19.66
C GLY A 259 -8.14 -9.40 -19.87
N ASN A 260 -7.19 -9.02 -20.73
CA ASN A 260 -6.95 -7.62 -21.08
C ASN A 260 -7.94 -7.14 -22.15
N GLN A 261 -8.79 -6.18 -21.77
CA GLN A 261 -9.83 -5.61 -22.64
C GLN A 261 -9.38 -4.35 -23.39
N GLY A 262 -8.10 -3.97 -23.27
CA GLY A 262 -7.51 -2.81 -23.94
C GLY A 262 -7.54 -1.51 -23.13
N LEU A 263 -8.11 -1.51 -21.91
CA LEU A 263 -8.15 -0.33 -21.05
C LEU A 263 -6.74 0.26 -20.84
N GLY A 264 -6.58 1.55 -21.10
CA GLY A 264 -5.33 2.29 -20.93
C GLY A 264 -4.43 2.32 -22.17
N LEU A 265 -4.89 1.75 -23.30
CA LEU A 265 -4.14 1.76 -24.55
C LEU A 265 -4.62 2.82 -25.55
N MET A 266 -5.82 3.41 -25.35
CA MET A 266 -6.37 4.38 -26.30
C MET A 266 -5.47 5.62 -26.43
N LEU A 267 -4.93 6.08 -25.31
CA LEU A 267 -4.13 7.30 -25.22
C LEU A 267 -2.62 7.03 -25.30
N LEU A 268 -2.18 5.92 -25.88
CA LEU A 268 -0.75 5.73 -26.16
C LEU A 268 -0.23 6.85 -27.08
N GLY A 269 0.83 7.52 -26.65
CA GLY A 269 1.50 8.59 -27.40
C GLY A 269 1.02 10.02 -27.14
N VAL A 270 -0.06 10.16 -26.37
CA VAL A 270 -0.65 11.44 -25.96
C VAL A 270 -1.07 11.38 -24.51
N THR A 271 -1.54 12.48 -23.93
CA THR A 271 -2.14 12.51 -22.59
C THR A 271 -3.57 13.05 -22.67
N GLY A 272 -4.39 12.76 -21.66
CA GLY A 272 -5.80 13.17 -21.66
C GLY A 272 -6.02 14.66 -21.88
N ASP A 273 -5.15 15.53 -21.36
CA ASP A 273 -5.20 16.98 -21.51
C ASP A 273 -4.96 17.46 -22.95
N GLN A 274 -4.30 16.66 -23.78
CA GLN A 274 -4.06 16.99 -25.18
C GLN A 274 -5.29 16.73 -26.06
N VAL A 275 -6.21 15.87 -25.61
CA VAL A 275 -7.33 15.40 -26.43
C VAL A 275 -8.71 15.76 -25.85
N LEU A 276 -8.80 15.99 -24.55
CA LEU A 276 -10.02 16.40 -23.85
C LEU A 276 -10.02 17.90 -23.52
N PRO A 277 -11.21 18.52 -23.38
CA PRO A 277 -11.32 19.85 -22.80
C PRO A 277 -10.71 19.92 -21.38
N PRO A 278 -10.14 21.07 -20.97
CA PRO A 278 -9.44 21.20 -19.68
C PRO A 278 -10.29 20.85 -18.45
N ASP A 279 -11.58 21.21 -18.45
CA ASP A 279 -12.52 20.91 -17.37
C ASP A 279 -12.80 19.41 -17.23
N VAL A 280 -12.94 18.72 -18.37
CA VAL A 280 -13.15 17.26 -18.40
C VAL A 280 -11.90 16.54 -17.93
N TYR A 281 -10.71 16.94 -18.39
CA TYR A 281 -9.45 16.38 -17.93
C TYR A 281 -9.25 16.59 -16.42
N ALA A 282 -9.54 17.79 -15.90
CA ALA A 282 -9.42 18.08 -14.48
C ALA A 282 -10.32 17.18 -13.61
N GLU A 283 -11.53 16.87 -14.08
CA GLU A 283 -12.43 15.91 -13.41
C GLU A 283 -11.85 14.49 -13.40
N CYS A 284 -11.35 14.00 -14.54
CA CYS A 284 -10.68 12.71 -14.65
C CYS A 284 -9.46 12.63 -13.73
N LYS A 285 -8.61 13.67 -13.74
CA LYS A 285 -7.41 13.78 -12.90
C LYS A 285 -7.77 13.66 -11.43
N LYS A 286 -8.72 14.47 -10.96
CA LYS A 286 -9.18 14.45 -9.57
C LYS A 286 -9.70 13.07 -9.17
N ARG A 287 -10.53 12.46 -10.03
CA ARG A 287 -11.09 11.13 -9.77
C ARG A 287 -10.01 10.06 -9.69
N ALA A 288 -9.03 10.09 -10.59
CA ALA A 288 -7.93 9.14 -10.59
C ALA A 288 -7.08 9.27 -9.31
N LEU A 289 -6.61 10.48 -8.99
CA LEU A 289 -5.76 10.73 -7.83
C LEU A 289 -6.42 10.33 -6.50
N GLN A 290 -7.74 10.52 -6.36
CA GLN A 290 -8.45 10.18 -5.13
C GLN A 290 -8.78 8.68 -4.98
N ASN A 291 -8.86 7.94 -6.08
CA ASN A 291 -9.28 6.54 -6.09
C ASN A 291 -8.17 5.54 -6.39
N VAL A 292 -7.04 5.99 -6.95
CA VAL A 292 -5.90 5.13 -7.26
C VAL A 292 -5.35 4.45 -5.99
N ARG A 293 -4.99 3.18 -6.12
CA ARG A 293 -4.54 2.35 -5.00
C ARG A 293 -3.18 1.74 -5.26
N GLY A 294 -2.28 1.85 -4.30
CA GLY A 294 -0.96 1.27 -4.46
C GLY A 294 0.06 1.73 -3.45
N THR A 295 1.30 1.37 -3.70
CA THR A 295 2.47 1.72 -2.89
C THR A 295 3.63 1.98 -3.83
N VAL A 296 4.37 3.05 -3.59
CA VAL A 296 5.73 3.21 -4.12
C VAL A 296 6.71 2.96 -2.97
N GLN A 297 7.82 2.26 -3.23
CA GLN A 297 8.76 1.94 -2.16
C GLN A 297 9.47 3.18 -1.63
N ALA A 298 10.26 3.85 -2.48
CA ALA A 298 10.75 5.21 -2.28
C ALA A 298 11.40 5.51 -0.92
N ASP A 299 11.95 4.50 -0.24
CA ASP A 299 12.66 4.69 1.02
C ASP A 299 14.14 4.90 0.72
N ILE A 300 14.55 6.18 0.74
CA ILE A 300 15.89 6.66 0.42
C ILE A 300 16.89 6.35 1.54
N LEU A 301 16.45 6.32 2.80
CA LEU A 301 17.34 6.07 3.94
C LEU A 301 17.93 4.66 3.91
N LYS A 302 17.15 3.66 3.50
CA LYS A 302 17.69 2.30 3.30
C LYS A 302 18.61 2.18 2.07
N GLU A 303 18.53 3.10 1.11
CA GLU A 303 19.40 3.06 -0.07
C GLU A 303 20.84 3.30 0.31
N ASP A 304 21.07 4.28 1.17
CA ASP A 304 22.40 4.58 1.72
C ASP A 304 22.88 3.47 2.67
N GLN A 305 21.96 2.89 3.46
CA GLN A 305 22.31 1.86 4.45
C GLN A 305 22.61 0.49 3.84
N ALA A 306 21.93 0.09 2.76
CA ALA A 306 21.97 -1.31 2.28
C ALA A 306 21.77 -1.51 0.77
N GLN A 307 20.78 -0.85 0.15
CA GLN A 307 20.32 -1.25 -1.20
C GLN A 307 21.13 -0.61 -2.36
N ASN A 308 21.82 0.50 -2.13
CA ASN A 308 22.74 1.14 -3.08
C ASN A 308 22.13 1.51 -4.44
N THR A 309 20.86 1.93 -4.51
CA THR A 309 20.23 2.51 -5.73
C THR A 309 19.94 4.01 -5.61
N CYS A 310 20.64 4.70 -4.70
CA CYS A 310 20.55 6.16 -4.58
C CYS A 310 21.32 6.83 -5.73
N ILE A 311 20.63 7.61 -6.57
CA ILE A 311 21.21 8.32 -7.71
C ILE A 311 21.34 9.84 -7.49
N PHE A 312 20.75 10.35 -6.40
CA PHE A 312 20.82 11.74 -5.99
C PHE A 312 21.48 11.84 -4.62
N SER A 313 21.87 13.05 -4.21
CA SER A 313 22.22 13.27 -2.80
C SER A 313 21.03 12.95 -1.90
N THR A 314 21.28 12.37 -0.73
CA THR A 314 20.25 11.99 0.24
C THR A 314 19.34 13.16 0.61
N GLU A 315 19.91 14.36 0.77
CA GLU A 315 19.15 15.58 1.07
C GLU A 315 18.16 15.94 -0.06
N PHE A 316 18.62 15.90 -1.32
CA PHE A 316 17.76 16.19 -2.46
C PHE A 316 16.66 15.13 -2.62
N ALA A 317 17.00 13.86 -2.43
CA ALA A 317 16.05 12.77 -2.50
C ALA A 317 14.98 12.85 -1.39
N LEU A 318 15.36 13.15 -0.14
CA LEU A 318 14.41 13.42 0.95
C LEU A 318 13.51 14.62 0.64
N ARG A 319 14.07 15.69 0.05
CA ARG A 319 13.27 16.84 -0.41
C ARG A 319 12.19 16.44 -1.42
N MET A 320 12.56 15.66 -2.43
CA MET A 320 11.58 15.15 -3.41
C MET A 320 10.50 14.29 -2.75
N MET A 321 10.86 13.45 -1.78
CA MET A 321 9.88 12.65 -1.03
C MET A 321 8.91 13.52 -0.23
N GLY A 322 9.40 14.60 0.38
CA GLY A 322 8.53 15.60 1.00
C GLY A 322 7.61 16.30 0.00
N ASP A 323 8.09 16.64 -1.20
CA ASP A 323 7.27 17.27 -2.24
C ASP A 323 6.15 16.32 -2.73
N VAL A 324 6.46 15.02 -2.86
CA VAL A 324 5.47 13.98 -3.18
C VAL A 324 4.40 13.88 -2.09
N GLN A 325 4.80 13.84 -0.82
CA GLN A 325 3.85 13.76 0.29
C GLN A 325 2.98 15.03 0.40
N GLU A 326 3.56 16.21 0.19
CA GLU A 326 2.82 17.48 0.15
C GLU A 326 1.77 17.48 -0.98
N TYR A 327 2.17 17.00 -2.17
CA TYR A 327 1.24 16.83 -3.29
C TYR A 327 0.10 15.86 -2.96
N PHE A 328 0.39 14.75 -2.27
CA PHE A 328 -0.62 13.80 -1.83
C PHE A 328 -1.66 14.45 -0.91
N ILE A 329 -1.21 15.28 0.04
CA ILE A 329 -2.10 16.00 0.95
C ILE A 329 -2.97 16.98 0.16
N ASN A 330 -2.35 17.82 -0.67
CA ASN A 330 -3.04 18.87 -1.42
C ASN A 330 -4.09 18.32 -2.41
N GLU A 331 -3.82 17.19 -3.05
CA GLU A 331 -4.72 16.55 -4.02
C GLU A 331 -5.69 15.54 -3.38
N GLY A 332 -5.53 15.26 -2.07
CA GLY A 332 -6.38 14.31 -1.34
C GLY A 332 -6.13 12.84 -1.71
N ILE A 333 -4.89 12.46 -1.98
CA ILE A 333 -4.46 11.10 -2.31
C ILE A 333 -4.32 10.28 -1.02
N ARG A 334 -5.39 9.52 -0.69
CA ARG A 334 -5.51 8.79 0.58
C ARG A 334 -5.42 7.27 0.48
N ASN A 335 -5.41 6.72 -0.74
CA ASN A 335 -5.40 5.28 -0.95
C ASN A 335 -4.08 4.78 -1.56
N PHE A 336 -3.06 5.64 -1.63
CA PHE A 336 -1.73 5.34 -2.13
C PHE A 336 -0.69 5.63 -1.04
N TYR A 337 0.19 4.67 -0.78
CA TYR A 337 1.29 4.83 0.18
C TYR A 337 2.48 5.47 -0.52
N SER A 338 2.88 6.66 -0.06
CA SER A 338 3.96 7.46 -0.65
C SER A 338 5.35 6.91 -0.33
N VAL A 339 5.47 6.11 0.72
CA VAL A 339 6.71 5.44 1.12
C VAL A 339 6.42 4.08 1.76
N SER A 340 7.27 3.11 1.46
CA SER A 340 7.36 1.80 2.11
C SER A 340 8.70 1.70 2.83
N ILE A 341 8.68 2.07 4.11
CA ILE A 341 9.83 2.09 5.00
C ILE A 341 10.29 0.65 5.20
N SER A 342 11.48 0.31 4.70
CA SER A 342 11.82 -1.08 4.43
C SER A 342 13.06 -1.56 5.19
N GLY A 343 12.89 -2.59 6.00
CA GLY A 343 13.96 -3.38 6.60
C GLY A 343 14.45 -4.54 5.75
N TYR A 344 13.67 -4.98 4.75
CA TYR A 344 14.00 -6.17 3.96
C TYR A 344 15.44 -6.15 3.43
N HIS A 345 15.82 -5.09 2.73
CA HIS A 345 17.15 -4.96 2.12
C HIS A 345 18.28 -4.84 3.15
N ILE A 346 17.99 -4.22 4.30
CA ILE A 346 18.93 -4.13 5.43
C ILE A 346 19.22 -5.54 5.97
N ALA A 347 18.18 -6.37 6.11
CA ALA A 347 18.33 -7.76 6.54
C ALA A 347 19.05 -8.63 5.49
N GLU A 348 18.69 -8.51 4.22
CA GLU A 348 19.36 -9.24 3.13
C GLU A 348 20.83 -8.85 2.97
N ALA A 349 21.21 -7.63 3.38
CA ALA A 349 22.61 -7.20 3.47
C ALA A 349 23.39 -7.81 4.66
N GLY A 350 22.72 -8.60 5.50
CA GLY A 350 23.32 -9.33 6.62
C GLY A 350 22.96 -8.83 8.02
N ALA A 351 22.02 -7.87 8.15
CA ALA A 351 21.56 -7.44 9.46
C ALA A 351 20.67 -8.50 10.13
N ASN A 352 20.91 -8.75 11.42
CA ASN A 352 20.06 -9.61 12.23
C ASN A 352 18.66 -8.96 12.45
N PRO A 353 17.66 -9.70 12.97
CA PRO A 353 16.28 -9.21 13.09
C PRO A 353 16.16 -7.96 13.98
N ILE A 354 16.97 -7.87 15.04
CA ILE A 354 16.96 -6.74 15.97
C ILE A 354 17.46 -5.48 15.27
N THR A 355 18.59 -5.57 14.57
CA THR A 355 19.15 -4.46 13.80
C THR A 355 18.20 -4.02 12.69
N GLN A 356 17.62 -4.98 11.96
CA GLN A 356 16.60 -4.69 10.95
C GLN A 356 15.45 -3.87 11.54
N LEU A 357 14.83 -4.36 12.62
CA LEU A 357 13.70 -3.69 13.26
C LEU A 357 14.07 -2.27 13.71
N ALA A 358 15.19 -2.14 14.43
CA ALA A 358 15.63 -0.88 14.99
C ALA A 358 15.90 0.17 13.90
N PHE A 359 16.64 -0.18 12.84
CA PHE A 359 16.96 0.75 11.77
C PHE A 359 15.72 1.12 10.96
N THR A 360 14.84 0.16 10.67
CA THR A 360 13.61 0.43 9.91
C THR A 360 12.69 1.39 10.67
N LEU A 361 12.48 1.17 11.97
CA LEU A 361 11.67 2.09 12.78
C LEU A 361 12.35 3.46 12.93
N SER A 362 13.67 3.51 13.09
CA SER A 362 14.43 4.77 13.11
C SER A 362 14.28 5.56 11.81
N ASN A 363 14.34 4.88 10.66
CA ASN A 363 14.09 5.50 9.35
C ASN A 363 12.66 6.03 9.27
N GLY A 364 11.68 5.26 9.76
CA GLY A 364 10.29 5.69 9.83
C GLY A 364 10.09 6.95 10.67
N PHE A 365 10.65 7.00 11.88
CA PHE A 365 10.63 8.20 12.71
C PHE A 365 11.35 9.39 12.05
N THR A 366 12.41 9.13 11.28
CA THR A 366 13.11 10.18 10.52
C THR A 366 12.19 10.82 9.46
N TYR A 367 11.41 10.01 8.72
CA TYR A 367 10.42 10.57 7.79
C TYR A 367 9.33 11.36 8.52
N VAL A 368 8.87 10.89 9.67
CA VAL A 368 7.88 11.60 10.50
C VAL A 368 8.41 12.98 10.90
N GLU A 369 9.60 13.04 11.50
CA GLU A 369 10.23 14.30 11.90
C GLU A 369 10.47 15.21 10.70
N TYR A 370 10.91 14.65 9.57
CA TYR A 370 11.12 15.42 8.35
C TYR A 370 9.82 16.06 7.82
N TYR A 371 8.72 15.31 7.74
CA TYR A 371 7.43 15.84 7.30
C TYR A 371 6.83 16.85 8.28
N LEU A 372 7.00 16.63 9.60
CA LEU A 372 6.63 17.61 10.62
C LEU A 372 7.44 18.91 10.48
N SER A 373 8.74 18.82 10.19
CA SER A 373 9.60 20.00 9.97
C SER A 373 9.19 20.82 8.75
N ARG A 374 8.49 20.20 7.79
CA ARG A 374 7.86 20.87 6.63
C ARG A 374 6.48 21.48 6.94
N GLY A 375 5.98 21.34 8.17
CA GLY A 375 4.68 21.89 8.58
C GLY A 375 3.47 21.02 8.23
N MET A 376 3.67 19.75 7.87
CA MET A 376 2.56 18.81 7.61
C MET A 376 1.99 18.31 8.93
N ASN A 377 0.66 18.13 9.01
CA ASN A 377 0.04 17.51 10.17
C ASN A 377 0.29 15.99 10.17
N ILE A 378 0.60 15.42 11.34
CA ILE A 378 0.86 13.98 11.52
C ILE A 378 -0.29 13.12 10.97
N ASP A 379 -1.53 13.54 11.17
CA ASP A 379 -2.72 12.79 10.74
C ASP A 379 -2.93 12.81 9.22
N ASP A 380 -2.28 13.74 8.51
CA ASP A 380 -2.40 13.87 7.05
C ASP A 380 -1.44 12.94 6.29
N PHE A 381 -0.37 12.46 6.92
CA PHE A 381 0.63 11.61 6.26
C PHE A 381 0.91 10.27 6.96
N ALA A 382 0.78 10.16 8.29
CA ALA A 382 1.08 8.91 9.00
C ALA A 382 0.26 7.71 8.50
N PRO A 383 -1.04 7.84 8.16
CA PRO A 383 -1.82 6.75 7.57
C PRO A 383 -1.32 6.27 6.19
N ASN A 384 -0.49 7.06 5.50
CA ASN A 384 0.10 6.74 4.20
C ASN A 384 1.52 6.16 4.32
N LEU A 385 2.03 5.95 5.53
CA LEU A 385 3.28 5.22 5.75
C LEU A 385 3.01 3.72 5.78
N SER A 386 3.71 2.98 4.93
CA SER A 386 3.73 1.52 4.95
C SER A 386 5.10 1.01 5.40
N PHE A 387 5.15 -0.22 5.91
CA PHE A 387 6.37 -0.88 6.35
C PHE A 387 6.60 -2.18 5.58
N PHE A 388 7.87 -2.56 5.41
CA PHE A 388 8.26 -3.80 4.76
C PHE A 388 9.44 -4.47 5.45
N PHE A 389 9.18 -5.61 6.10
CA PHE A 389 10.18 -6.40 6.82
C PHE A 389 10.49 -7.71 6.07
N SER A 390 11.69 -8.25 6.30
CA SER A 390 12.06 -9.63 5.98
C SER A 390 11.73 -10.54 7.17
N ASN A 391 11.39 -11.79 6.89
CA ASN A 391 11.27 -12.86 7.88
C ASN A 391 12.24 -13.99 7.51
N GLY A 392 13.21 -14.22 8.39
CA GLY A 392 14.18 -15.32 8.30
C GLY A 392 13.89 -16.45 9.30
N VAL A 393 14.95 -17.16 9.69
CA VAL A 393 14.85 -18.34 10.58
C VAL A 393 15.13 -18.02 12.05
N ASP A 394 15.70 -16.86 12.35
CA ASP A 394 16.02 -16.43 13.71
C ASP A 394 14.76 -16.30 14.58
N PRO A 395 14.82 -16.65 15.89
CA PRO A 395 13.65 -16.68 16.77
C PRO A 395 12.87 -15.37 16.86
N GLU A 396 13.56 -14.23 16.76
CA GLU A 396 12.99 -12.89 16.88
C GLU A 396 11.96 -12.58 15.78
N TYR A 397 12.07 -13.21 14.61
CA TYR A 397 11.06 -13.05 13.55
C TYR A 397 9.67 -13.55 13.95
N SER A 398 9.57 -14.46 14.92
CA SER A 398 8.29 -14.94 15.45
C SER A 398 7.47 -13.87 16.17
N VAL A 399 8.12 -12.78 16.61
CA VAL A 399 7.47 -11.62 17.23
C VAL A 399 7.49 -10.37 16.35
N ILE A 400 8.51 -10.20 15.49
CA ILE A 400 8.55 -9.10 14.51
C ILE A 400 7.50 -9.29 13.42
N GLY A 401 7.33 -10.50 12.91
CA GLY A 401 6.34 -10.81 11.86
C GLY A 401 4.88 -10.72 12.32
N ARG A 402 4.62 -10.32 13.58
CA ARG A 402 3.28 -10.02 14.11
C ARG A 402 2.86 -8.58 13.83
N VAL A 403 3.82 -7.70 13.51
CA VAL A 403 3.63 -6.25 13.30
C VAL A 403 3.18 -5.95 11.88
#